data_AF-A0A564YHY8-F1
#
_entry.id   AF-A0A564YHY8-F1
#
_cell.length_a   1.000
_cell.length_b   1.000
_cell.length_c   1.000
_cell.angle_alpha   90.00
_cell.angle_beta   90.00
_cell.angle_gamma   90.00
#
_symmetry.space_group_name_H-M   'P 1'
#
loop_
_entity.id
_entity.type
_entity.pdbx_description
1 polymer ?
#
loop_
_entity_poly.entity_id
_entity_poly.type
_entity_poly.pdbx_seq_one_letter_code
_entity_poly.pdbx_strand_id
1 'polypeptide(L)'
;MCAGVPTKQKLFSQLEDLDYLLKELLDKVNRRSRYDDIEHTIFSLLDKDKELKATLQTVSEQMEVQLKIEKLRADCENSDAQINACQHHLKKCELLLCTALFYSRQKLDSMVKAVKNPTDIDELIKYAHRISCTYGAVAPDNWTPSDPRRPYPNKEEIRRGYLGHLDDSGKFLPTLKDAVAQFQPNINTPAASSIEVSLSQQQMSLTSSTQLPNPTSVSSESLENS
;
A
#
# COMPACT_ATOMS: atom_id res chain seq x y z
N MET A 1 -38.58 37.37 -6.53
CA MET A 1 -38.49 36.56 -7.75
C MET A 1 -39.78 35.76 -7.83
N CYS A 2 -40.73 36.24 -8.64
CA CYS A 2 -42.07 35.67 -8.69
C CYS A 2 -41.96 34.31 -9.40
N ALA A 3 -42.33 33.22 -8.72
CA ALA A 3 -42.41 31.91 -9.34
C ALA A 3 -43.55 31.92 -10.36
N GLY A 4 -43.24 32.38 -11.56
CA GLY A 4 -44.13 32.30 -12.71
C GLY A 4 -44.42 30.83 -13.01
N VAL A 5 -45.62 30.57 -13.53
CA VAL A 5 -46.03 29.25 -14.00
C VAL A 5 -44.91 28.67 -14.88
N PRO A 6 -44.42 27.45 -14.61
CA PRO A 6 -43.34 26.86 -15.39
C PRO A 6 -43.72 26.79 -16.87
N THR A 7 -42.77 27.05 -17.76
CA THR A 7 -43.00 27.14 -19.22
C THR A 7 -43.75 25.92 -19.74
N LYS A 8 -43.45 24.74 -19.20
CA LYS A 8 -44.16 23.48 -19.47
C LYS A 8 -45.66 23.57 -19.17
N GLN A 9 -46.03 23.98 -17.94
CA GLN A 9 -47.45 24.10 -17.56
C GLN A 9 -48.16 25.18 -18.38
N LYS A 10 -47.47 26.28 -18.71
CA LYS A 10 -48.02 27.33 -19.58
C LYS A 10 -48.31 26.83 -21.00
N LEU A 11 -47.43 25.99 -21.56
CA LEU A 11 -47.65 25.35 -22.87
C LEU A 11 -48.84 24.38 -22.84
N PHE A 12 -48.95 23.56 -21.79
CA PHE A 12 -50.08 22.65 -21.63
C PHE A 12 -51.41 23.40 -21.50
N SER A 13 -51.47 24.46 -20.68
CA SER A 13 -52.69 25.26 -20.54
C SER A 13 -53.08 25.96 -21.85
N GLN A 14 -52.11 26.49 -22.60
CA GLN A 14 -52.37 27.11 -23.91
C GLN A 14 -52.89 26.10 -24.94
N LEU A 15 -52.42 24.85 -24.88
CA LEU A 15 -52.90 23.78 -25.76
C LEU A 15 -54.32 23.31 -25.39
N GLU A 16 -54.62 23.19 -24.09
CA GLU A 16 -55.96 22.86 -23.59
C GLU A 16 -56.97 23.95 -23.94
N ASP A 17 -56.59 25.22 -23.81
CA ASP A 17 -57.40 26.37 -24.25
C ASP A 17 -57.69 26.32 -25.75
N LEU A 18 -56.68 25.96 -26.57
CA LEU A 18 -56.80 25.80 -28.01
C LEU A 18 -57.79 24.68 -28.39
N ASP A 19 -57.69 23.52 -27.73
CA ASP A 19 -58.60 22.38 -27.94
C ASP A 19 -60.04 22.73 -27.52
N TYR A 20 -60.22 23.47 -26.43
CA TYR A 20 -61.53 23.98 -26.02
C TYR A 20 -62.11 24.93 -27.08
N LEU A 21 -61.33 25.89 -27.56
CA LEU A 21 -61.76 26.84 -28.58
C LEU A 21 -62.11 26.17 -29.91
N LEU A 22 -61.35 25.14 -30.31
CA LEU A 22 -61.62 24.33 -31.50
C LEU A 22 -62.93 23.55 -31.38
N LYS A 23 -63.21 22.96 -30.20
CA LYS A 23 -64.49 22.28 -29.92
C LYS A 23 -65.65 23.27 -29.92
N GLU A 24 -65.47 24.46 -29.35
CA GLU A 24 -66.47 25.53 -29.34
C GLU A 24 -66.78 26.03 -30.76
N LEU A 25 -65.74 26.23 -31.60
CA LEU A 25 -65.89 26.61 -32.99
C LEU A 25 -66.68 25.55 -33.77
N LEU A 26 -66.35 24.27 -33.58
CA LEU A 26 -67.02 23.16 -34.24
C LEU A 26 -68.51 23.11 -33.87
N ASP A 27 -68.85 23.29 -32.59
CA ASP A 27 -70.24 23.30 -32.12
C ASP A 27 -71.02 24.50 -32.68
N LYS A 28 -70.40 25.70 -32.72
CA LYS A 28 -71.00 26.91 -33.31
C LYS A 28 -71.25 26.78 -34.82
N VAL A 29 -70.33 26.15 -35.55
CA VAL A 29 -70.47 25.88 -37.00
C VAL A 29 -71.57 24.84 -37.24
N ASN A 30 -71.61 23.76 -36.46
CA ASN A 30 -72.62 22.71 -36.60
C ASN A 30 -74.05 23.21 -36.29
N ARG A 31 -74.19 24.14 -35.34
CA ARG A 31 -75.46 24.77 -34.97
C ARG A 31 -75.91 25.92 -35.90
N ARG A 32 -75.14 26.25 -36.95
CA ARG A 32 -75.36 27.41 -37.83
C ARG A 32 -75.56 28.71 -37.04
N SER A 33 -74.68 28.96 -36.07
CA SER A 33 -74.72 30.18 -35.26
C SER A 33 -74.48 31.42 -36.13
N ARG A 34 -74.74 32.61 -35.56
CA ARG A 34 -74.50 33.88 -36.24
C ARG A 34 -73.02 33.99 -36.63
N TYR A 35 -72.78 34.58 -37.80
CA TYR A 35 -71.44 34.78 -38.36
C TYR A 35 -70.51 35.51 -37.39
N ASP A 36 -71.03 36.50 -36.67
CA ASP A 36 -70.30 37.32 -35.68
C ASP A 36 -69.70 36.48 -34.53
N ASP A 37 -70.45 35.48 -34.04
CA ASP A 37 -69.98 34.60 -32.95
C ASP A 37 -68.88 33.63 -33.40
N ILE A 38 -68.92 33.26 -34.69
CA ILE A 38 -67.91 32.40 -35.32
C ILE A 38 -66.63 33.21 -35.55
N GLU A 39 -66.77 34.45 -36.03
CA GLU A 39 -65.67 35.39 -36.26
C GLU A 39 -64.92 35.71 -34.95
N HIS A 40 -65.63 35.97 -33.86
CA HIS A 40 -65.01 36.19 -32.55
C HIS A 40 -64.22 34.97 -32.06
N THR A 41 -64.75 33.75 -32.21
CA THR A 41 -64.03 32.52 -31.84
C THR A 41 -62.79 32.31 -32.70
N ILE A 42 -62.85 32.65 -34.00
CA ILE A 42 -61.69 32.60 -34.90
C ILE A 42 -60.61 33.61 -34.50
N PHE A 43 -60.97 34.85 -34.16
CA PHE A 43 -60.00 35.85 -33.70
C PHE A 43 -59.32 35.43 -32.40
N SER A 44 -60.08 34.92 -31.44
CA SER A 44 -59.52 34.40 -30.18
C SER A 44 -58.58 33.20 -30.41
N LEU A 45 -58.88 32.35 -31.41
CA LEU A 45 -58.00 31.24 -31.82
C LEU A 45 -56.67 31.75 -32.37
N LEU A 46 -56.71 32.82 -33.17
CA LEU A 46 -55.55 33.43 -33.81
C LEU A 46 -54.65 34.11 -32.77
N ASP A 47 -55.24 34.77 -31.77
CA ASP A 47 -54.51 35.34 -30.64
C ASP A 47 -53.84 34.25 -29.79
N LYS A 48 -54.52 33.13 -29.54
CA LYS A 48 -53.94 31.98 -28.82
C LYS A 48 -52.82 31.28 -29.59
N ASP A 49 -52.93 31.15 -30.91
CA ASP A 49 -51.84 30.65 -31.78
C ASP A 49 -50.60 31.56 -31.69
N LYS A 50 -50.80 32.88 -31.69
CA LYS A 50 -49.71 33.84 -31.49
C LYS A 50 -49.06 33.71 -30.11
N GLU A 51 -49.87 33.53 -29.07
CA GLU A 51 -49.38 33.33 -27.69
C GLU A 51 -48.57 32.03 -27.55
N LEU A 52 -49.01 30.96 -28.22
CA LEU A 52 -48.32 29.66 -28.26
C LEU A 52 -47.00 29.74 -29.03
N LYS A 53 -46.95 30.44 -30.16
CA LYS A 53 -45.70 30.67 -30.91
C LYS A 53 -44.67 31.43 -30.07
N ALA A 54 -45.11 32.43 -29.30
CA ALA A 54 -44.24 33.18 -28.40
C ALA A 54 -43.68 32.31 -27.25
N THR A 55 -44.49 31.44 -26.67
CA THR A 55 -44.01 30.51 -25.62
C THR A 55 -43.08 29.45 -26.20
N LEU A 56 -43.33 28.98 -27.43
CA LEU A 56 -42.44 28.03 -28.11
C LEU A 56 -41.06 28.64 -28.41
N GLN A 57 -41.00 29.91 -28.82
CA GLN A 57 -39.73 30.63 -28.97
C GLN A 57 -38.96 30.69 -27.64
N THR A 58 -39.65 30.99 -26.54
CA THR A 58 -39.03 30.99 -25.20
C THR A 58 -38.47 29.61 -24.83
N VAL A 59 -39.16 28.52 -25.19
CA VAL A 59 -38.65 27.15 -24.99
C VAL A 59 -37.37 26.90 -25.79
N SER A 60 -37.29 27.39 -27.03
CA SER A 60 -36.08 27.27 -27.85
C SER A 60 -34.88 27.96 -27.18
N GLU A 61 -35.07 29.18 -26.68
CA GLU A 61 -34.03 29.92 -25.96
C GLU A 61 -33.61 29.20 -24.66
N GLN A 62 -34.59 28.67 -23.91
CA GLN A 62 -34.32 27.87 -22.71
C GLN A 62 -33.54 26.59 -23.04
N MET A 63 -33.82 25.94 -24.17
CA MET A 63 -33.09 24.76 -24.63
C MET A 63 -31.63 25.08 -24.96
N GLU A 64 -31.35 26.19 -25.65
CA GLU A 64 -29.98 26.62 -25.93
C GLU A 64 -29.19 26.91 -24.65
N VAL A 65 -29.82 27.56 -23.67
CA VAL A 65 -29.21 27.80 -22.37
C VAL A 65 -28.96 26.49 -21.64
N GLN A 66 -29.91 25.54 -21.69
CA GLN A 66 -29.75 24.24 -21.05
C GLN A 66 -28.58 23.44 -21.65
N LEU A 67 -28.38 23.49 -22.97
CA LEU A 67 -27.22 22.88 -23.63
C LEU A 67 -25.90 23.51 -23.17
N LYS A 68 -25.85 24.84 -23.03
CA LYS A 68 -24.67 25.53 -22.49
C LYS A 68 -24.39 25.13 -21.04
N ILE A 69 -25.44 24.99 -20.21
CA ILE A 69 -25.32 24.54 -18.82
C ILE A 69 -24.78 23.11 -18.77
N GLU A 70 -25.30 22.21 -19.61
CA GLU A 70 -24.86 20.82 -19.65
C GLU A 70 -23.40 20.69 -20.07
N LYS A 71 -22.98 21.45 -21.08
CA LYS A 71 -21.57 21.53 -21.48
C LYS A 71 -20.68 22.00 -20.31
N LEU A 72 -21.06 23.08 -19.64
CA LEU A 72 -20.31 23.60 -18.50
C LEU A 72 -20.26 22.61 -17.34
N ARG A 73 -21.34 21.87 -17.08
CA ARG A 73 -21.36 20.81 -16.07
C ARG A 73 -20.38 19.69 -16.40
N ALA A 74 -20.33 19.26 -17.66
CA ALA A 74 -19.37 18.26 -18.11
C ALA A 74 -17.91 18.74 -17.96
N ASP A 75 -17.64 20.02 -18.30
CA ASP A 75 -16.31 20.62 -18.13
C ASP A 75 -15.91 20.72 -16.64
N CYS A 76 -16.85 21.09 -15.77
CA CYS A 76 -16.67 21.09 -14.31
C CYS A 76 -16.37 19.67 -13.78
N GLU A 77 -17.14 18.67 -14.19
CA GLU A 77 -16.96 17.28 -13.74
C GLU A 77 -15.60 16.72 -14.18
N ASN A 78 -15.18 17.00 -15.40
CA ASN A 78 -13.85 16.63 -15.89
C ASN A 78 -12.72 17.32 -15.09
N SER A 79 -12.90 18.60 -14.78
CA SER A 79 -11.93 19.36 -13.98
C SER A 79 -11.85 18.83 -12.55
N ASP A 80 -12.99 18.52 -11.92
CA ASP A 80 -13.05 17.93 -10.58
C ASP A 80 -12.40 16.55 -10.55
N ALA A 81 -12.59 15.73 -11.59
CA ALA A 81 -11.91 14.44 -11.71
C ALA A 81 -10.38 14.60 -11.75
N GLN A 82 -9.87 15.57 -12.50
CA GLN A 82 -8.42 15.87 -12.56
C GLN A 82 -7.89 16.39 -11.23
N ILE A 83 -8.63 17.26 -10.54
CA ILE A 83 -8.27 17.77 -9.22
C ILE A 83 -8.18 16.61 -8.22
N ASN A 84 -9.17 15.72 -8.21
CA ASN A 84 -9.20 14.56 -7.32
C ASN A 84 -8.02 13.61 -7.60
N ALA A 85 -7.72 13.35 -8.87
CA ALA A 85 -6.56 12.55 -9.25
C ALA A 85 -5.25 13.20 -8.76
N CYS A 86 -5.09 14.52 -8.95
CA CYS A 86 -3.92 15.26 -8.48
C CYS A 86 -3.77 15.19 -6.95
N GLN A 87 -4.87 15.41 -6.20
CA GLN A 87 -4.88 15.32 -4.74
C GLN A 87 -4.47 13.93 -4.24
N HIS A 88 -4.93 12.86 -4.91
CA HIS A 88 -4.55 11.50 -4.56
C HIS A 88 -3.05 11.26 -4.76
N HIS A 89 -2.49 11.73 -5.88
CA HIS A 89 -1.05 11.64 -6.14
C HIS A 89 -0.24 12.42 -5.10
N LEU A 90 -0.67 13.62 -4.73
CA LEU A 90 -0.02 14.43 -3.70
C LEU A 90 0.01 13.71 -2.35
N LYS A 91 -1.11 13.13 -1.91
CA LYS A 91 -1.17 12.34 -0.66
C LYS A 91 -0.25 11.13 -0.70
N LYS A 92 -0.17 10.45 -1.84
CA LYS A 92 0.75 9.30 -2.02
C LYS A 92 2.21 9.75 -1.93
N CYS A 93 2.56 10.86 -2.57
CA CYS A 93 3.90 11.44 -2.51
C CYS A 93 4.26 11.91 -1.09
N GLU A 94 3.32 12.53 -0.38
CA GLU A 94 3.48 12.94 1.02
C GLU A 94 3.82 11.73 1.90
N LEU A 95 3.04 10.65 1.80
CA LEU A 95 3.29 9.43 2.56
C LEU A 95 4.68 8.86 2.26
N LEU A 96 5.02 8.72 0.97
CA LEU A 96 6.33 8.20 0.54
C LEU A 96 7.47 9.04 1.10
N LEU A 97 7.36 10.37 1.03
CA LEU A 97 8.37 11.29 1.51
C LEU A 97 8.52 11.21 3.03
N CYS A 98 7.41 11.17 3.78
CA CYS A 98 7.40 11.02 5.23
C CYS A 98 8.10 9.71 5.65
N THR A 99 7.77 8.60 4.99
CA THR A 99 8.41 7.29 5.24
C THR A 99 9.90 7.32 4.91
N ALA A 100 10.28 7.87 3.77
CA ALA A 100 11.69 7.98 3.37
C ALA A 100 12.49 8.84 4.36
N LEU A 101 11.91 9.95 4.82
CA LEU A 101 12.53 10.85 5.79
C LEU A 101 12.70 10.16 7.15
N PHE A 102 11.69 9.42 7.61
CA PHE A 102 11.77 8.62 8.84
C PHE A 102 12.93 7.61 8.79
N TYR A 103 13.01 6.80 7.74
CA TYR A 103 14.10 5.82 7.60
C TYR A 103 15.47 6.49 7.45
N SER A 104 15.54 7.61 6.75
CA SER A 104 16.79 8.37 6.60
C SER A 104 17.30 8.88 7.96
N ARG A 105 16.40 9.40 8.81
CA ARG A 105 16.75 9.80 10.19
C ARG A 105 17.22 8.62 11.02
N GLN A 106 16.48 7.51 10.98
CA GLN A 106 16.87 6.29 11.68
C GLN A 106 18.26 5.78 11.25
N LYS A 107 18.56 5.84 9.94
CA LYS A 107 19.86 5.48 9.40
C LYS A 107 20.96 6.42 9.86
N LEU A 108 20.72 7.73 9.88
CA LEU A 108 21.67 8.71 10.41
C LEU A 108 21.96 8.45 11.90
N ASP A 109 20.95 8.19 12.71
CA ASP A 109 21.13 7.85 14.13
C ASP A 109 21.96 6.56 14.30
N SER A 110 21.71 5.56 13.46
CA SER A 110 22.50 4.32 13.43
C SER A 110 23.96 4.58 13.04
N MET A 111 24.21 5.44 12.04
CA MET A 111 25.56 5.84 11.64
C MET A 111 26.28 6.59 12.76
N VAL A 112 25.62 7.53 13.44
CA VAL A 112 26.20 8.25 14.58
C VAL A 112 26.56 7.28 15.72
N LYS A 113 25.69 6.30 16.01
CA LYS A 113 25.97 5.25 17.01
C LYS A 113 27.17 4.37 16.61
N ALA A 114 27.30 4.02 15.32
CA ALA A 114 28.42 3.24 14.80
C ALA A 114 29.74 4.03 14.84
N VAL A 115 29.72 5.32 14.50
CA VAL A 115 30.89 6.20 14.61
C VAL A 115 31.33 6.35 16.07
N LYS A 116 30.38 6.42 17.01
CA LYS A 116 30.68 6.48 18.45
C LYS A 116 31.29 5.17 18.99
N ASN A 117 30.92 4.02 18.42
CA ASN A 117 31.41 2.70 18.82
C ASN A 117 32.03 1.99 17.61
N PRO A 118 33.24 2.42 17.17
CA PRO A 118 33.90 1.78 16.06
C PRO A 118 34.21 0.33 16.43
N THR A 119 33.87 -0.60 15.53
CA THR A 119 34.23 -2.01 15.68
C THR A 119 35.55 -2.25 14.97
N ASP A 120 36.47 -2.97 15.62
CA ASP A 120 37.72 -3.37 14.99
C ASP A 120 37.47 -4.41 13.88
N ILE A 121 38.08 -4.18 12.72
CA ILE A 121 37.89 -5.01 11.54
C ILE A 121 38.50 -6.39 11.77
N ASP A 122 39.63 -6.48 12.47
CA ASP A 122 40.29 -7.75 12.74
C ASP A 122 39.48 -8.62 13.71
N GLU A 123 38.90 -8.04 14.75
CA GLU A 123 37.94 -8.74 15.62
C GLU A 123 36.70 -9.17 14.84
N LEU A 124 36.13 -8.30 14.00
CA LEU A 124 34.97 -8.61 13.19
C LEU A 124 35.25 -9.81 12.25
N ILE A 125 36.40 -9.84 11.59
CA ILE A 125 36.81 -10.93 10.71
C ILE A 125 37.01 -12.22 11.50
N LYS A 126 37.70 -12.16 12.66
CA LYS A 126 37.91 -13.33 13.53
C LYS A 126 36.58 -13.94 13.99
N TYR A 127 35.64 -13.09 14.44
CA TYR A 127 34.32 -13.56 14.87
C TYR A 127 33.47 -14.04 13.71
N ALA A 128 33.48 -13.37 12.56
CA ALA A 128 32.78 -13.82 11.37
C ALA A 128 33.29 -15.20 10.93
N HIS A 129 34.60 -15.38 10.84
CA HIS A 129 35.22 -16.68 10.55
C HIS A 129 34.82 -17.74 11.58
N ARG A 130 34.88 -17.43 12.88
CA ARG A 130 34.48 -18.35 13.95
C ARG A 130 33.01 -18.75 13.81
N ILE A 131 32.10 -17.81 13.56
CA ILE A 131 30.67 -18.07 13.38
C ILE A 131 30.43 -18.93 12.15
N SER A 132 31.05 -18.59 11.02
CA SER A 132 30.96 -19.35 9.77
C SER A 132 31.47 -20.79 9.93
N CYS A 133 32.57 -21.00 10.66
CA CYS A 133 33.10 -22.34 10.92
C CYS A 133 32.29 -23.15 11.93
N THR A 134 31.70 -22.48 12.93
CA THR A 134 31.08 -23.20 14.06
C THR A 134 29.64 -23.59 13.72
N TYR A 135 28.81 -22.73 13.10
CA TYR A 135 27.43 -23.08 12.67
C TYR A 135 26.85 -22.17 11.56
N GLY A 136 27.63 -21.84 10.53
CA GLY A 136 27.24 -20.92 9.45
C GLY A 136 26.23 -21.45 8.42
N ALA A 137 25.20 -22.20 8.83
CA ALA A 137 24.11 -22.59 7.93
C ALA A 137 22.98 -21.54 7.99
N VAL A 138 22.51 -21.10 6.82
CA VAL A 138 21.31 -20.25 6.70
C VAL A 138 20.14 -20.95 7.37
N ALA A 139 19.44 -20.20 8.21
CA ALA A 139 18.19 -20.59 8.85
C ALA A 139 17.08 -20.82 7.80
N PRO A 140 16.49 -22.02 7.70
CA PRO A 140 15.22 -22.21 7.00
C PRO A 140 14.10 -21.31 7.52
N ASP A 141 13.24 -20.84 6.61
CA ASP A 141 12.13 -19.91 6.90
C ASP A 141 11.09 -20.44 7.92
N ASN A 142 11.11 -21.75 8.21
CA ASN A 142 10.20 -22.42 9.15
C ASN A 142 10.80 -22.68 10.55
N TRP A 143 11.90 -22.02 10.90
CA TRP A 143 12.52 -22.15 12.21
C TRP A 143 11.59 -21.72 13.36
N THR A 144 11.06 -22.69 14.11
CA THR A 144 10.29 -22.46 15.35
C THR A 144 11.17 -22.65 16.58
N PRO A 145 10.92 -21.98 17.73
CA PRO A 145 11.79 -22.04 18.92
C PRO A 145 12.05 -23.45 19.49
N SER A 146 11.26 -24.45 19.12
CA SER A 146 11.39 -25.85 19.53
C SER A 146 12.15 -26.74 18.53
N ASP A 147 12.71 -26.17 17.44
CA ASP A 147 13.38 -26.94 16.39
C ASP A 147 14.77 -27.47 16.82
N PRO A 148 15.01 -28.80 16.82
CA PRO A 148 16.29 -29.42 17.21
C PRO A 148 17.41 -29.22 16.18
N ARG A 149 17.13 -28.69 14.98
CA ARG A 149 18.15 -28.32 13.97
C ARG A 149 18.88 -27.03 14.31
N ARG A 150 18.47 -26.35 15.37
CA ARG A 150 19.08 -25.09 15.80
C ARG A 150 20.48 -25.34 16.36
N PRO A 151 21.46 -24.52 15.99
CA PRO A 151 22.78 -24.54 16.59
C PRO A 151 22.73 -23.90 17.99
N TYR A 152 22.05 -24.54 18.93
CA TYR A 152 22.21 -24.26 20.35
C TYR A 152 23.26 -25.20 20.92
N PRO A 153 23.97 -24.78 21.99
CA PRO A 153 24.80 -25.69 22.76
C PRO A 153 23.97 -26.93 23.16
N ASN A 154 24.37 -28.10 22.68
CA ASN A 154 23.68 -29.35 22.95
C ASN A 154 23.81 -29.71 24.44
N LYS A 155 22.83 -30.44 25.03
CA LYS A 155 22.90 -30.94 26.41
C LYS A 155 24.22 -31.65 26.70
N GLU A 156 24.75 -32.36 25.71
CA GLU A 156 26.04 -33.05 25.82
C GLU A 156 27.24 -32.07 25.81
N GLU A 157 27.19 -31.02 24.99
CA GLU A 157 28.22 -29.95 24.97
C GLU A 157 28.20 -29.13 26.27
N ILE A 158 27.01 -28.86 26.80
CA ILE A 158 26.81 -28.18 28.10
C ILE A 158 27.34 -29.05 29.24
N ARG A 159 27.05 -30.37 29.22
CA ARG A 159 27.55 -31.31 30.25
C ARG A 159 29.07 -31.43 30.21
N ARG A 160 29.68 -31.36 29.02
CA ARG A 160 31.14 -31.36 28.85
C ARG A 160 31.79 -30.02 29.19
N GLY A 161 31.03 -28.93 29.21
CA GLY A 161 31.49 -27.61 29.59
C GLY A 161 31.54 -27.41 31.10
N TYR A 162 32.03 -26.24 31.52
CA TYR A 162 32.12 -25.85 32.93
C TYR A 162 30.77 -25.90 33.67
N LEU A 163 29.67 -25.70 32.95
CA LEU A 163 28.33 -25.72 33.52
C LEU A 163 27.91 -27.12 33.99
N GLY A 164 28.38 -28.20 33.34
CA GLY A 164 28.09 -29.58 33.73
C GLY A 164 28.81 -30.04 35.00
N HIS A 165 29.77 -29.26 35.49
CA HIS A 165 30.54 -29.53 36.72
C HIS A 165 30.05 -28.72 37.92
N LEU A 166 28.99 -27.92 37.78
CA LEU A 166 28.40 -27.22 38.92
C LEU A 166 27.43 -28.14 39.67
N ASP A 167 27.47 -28.10 41.00
CA ASP A 167 26.41 -28.65 41.85
C ASP A 167 25.19 -27.72 41.89
N ASP A 168 24.06 -28.20 42.42
CA ASP A 168 22.82 -27.41 42.58
C ASP A 168 22.99 -26.19 43.52
N SER A 169 24.13 -26.10 44.21
CA SER A 169 24.53 -24.97 45.06
C SER A 169 25.47 -23.98 44.35
N GLY A 170 25.74 -24.17 43.05
CA GLY A 170 26.59 -23.30 42.24
C GLY A 170 28.10 -23.45 42.50
N LYS A 171 28.53 -24.53 43.16
CA LYS A 171 29.95 -24.83 43.41
C LYS A 171 30.46 -25.82 42.37
N PHE A 172 31.68 -25.60 41.89
CA PHE A 172 32.35 -26.57 41.02
C PHE A 172 32.64 -27.84 41.82
N LEU A 173 32.12 -28.96 41.34
CA LEU A 173 32.48 -30.28 41.83
C LEU A 173 33.99 -30.49 41.61
N PRO A 174 34.69 -31.17 42.53
CA PRO A 174 36.09 -31.53 42.33
C PRO A 174 36.21 -32.24 40.98
N THR A 175 37.03 -31.69 40.09
CA THR A 175 37.23 -32.32 38.77
C THR A 175 37.82 -33.71 39.02
N LEU A 176 37.57 -34.69 38.15
CA LEU A 176 38.24 -36.01 38.25
C LEU A 176 39.77 -35.88 38.36
N LYS A 177 40.36 -34.81 37.81
CA LYS A 177 41.78 -34.45 37.97
C LYS A 177 42.15 -34.05 39.40
N ASP A 178 41.30 -33.31 40.10
CA ASP A 178 41.50 -32.89 41.50
C ASP A 178 41.29 -34.07 42.46
N ALA A 179 40.32 -34.94 42.16
CA ALA A 179 40.12 -36.19 42.90
C ALA A 179 41.31 -37.15 42.72
N VAL A 180 41.86 -37.29 41.51
CA VAL A 180 43.06 -38.11 41.25
C VAL A 180 44.31 -37.52 41.90
N ALA A 181 44.46 -36.19 41.94
CA ALA A 181 45.55 -35.54 42.67
C ALA A 181 45.49 -35.77 44.19
N GLN A 182 44.28 -35.96 44.75
CA GLN A 182 44.10 -36.29 46.16
C GLN A 182 44.34 -37.78 46.50
N PHE A 183 44.35 -38.67 45.50
CA PHE A 183 44.55 -40.11 45.69
C PHE A 183 45.97 -40.61 45.39
N GLN A 184 46.94 -39.74 45.07
CA GLN A 184 48.34 -40.16 45.00
C GLN A 184 48.96 -40.24 46.41
N PRO A 185 49.38 -41.43 46.88
CA PRO A 185 50.25 -41.50 48.04
C PRO A 185 51.62 -40.94 47.65
N ASN A 186 52.16 -40.12 48.54
CA ASN A 186 53.48 -39.51 48.47
C ASN A 186 54.57 -40.57 48.24
N ILE A 187 55.08 -40.70 47.01
CA ILE A 187 56.37 -41.34 46.73
C ILE A 187 57.27 -40.25 46.15
N ASN A 188 58.09 -39.67 47.03
CA ASN A 188 59.20 -38.82 46.67
C ASN A 188 60.22 -39.60 45.82
N THR A 189 60.41 -39.26 44.55
CA THR A 189 61.73 -38.96 43.95
C THR A 189 61.57 -38.42 42.51
N PRO A 190 62.44 -37.50 42.05
CA PRO A 190 62.24 -36.73 40.83
C PRO A 190 62.87 -37.42 39.62
N ALA A 191 62.18 -37.42 38.48
CA ALA A 191 62.82 -37.63 37.18
C ALA A 191 62.04 -36.91 36.08
N ALA A 192 62.80 -36.13 35.33
CA ALA A 192 62.46 -35.42 34.12
C ALA A 192 61.55 -36.20 33.15
N SER A 193 60.66 -35.49 32.44
CA SER A 193 60.90 -35.14 31.04
C SER A 193 59.65 -34.56 30.40
N SER A 194 59.89 -33.48 29.66
CA SER A 194 59.02 -32.83 28.71
C SER A 194 58.52 -33.82 27.66
N ILE A 195 57.21 -33.80 27.38
CA ILE A 195 56.70 -34.27 26.09
C ILE A 195 55.70 -33.23 25.58
N GLU A 196 56.19 -32.40 24.67
CA GLU A 196 55.39 -31.72 23.67
C GLU A 196 54.61 -32.77 22.86
N VAL A 197 53.33 -32.52 22.60
CA VAL A 197 52.64 -33.13 21.47
C VAL A 197 52.13 -32.02 20.57
N SER A 198 52.80 -31.95 19.42
CA SER A 198 52.57 -31.05 18.31
C SER A 198 51.19 -31.20 17.69
N LEU A 199 50.69 -30.02 17.33
CA LEU A 199 49.90 -29.66 16.15
C LEU A 199 49.89 -30.72 15.01
N SER A 200 48.70 -31.20 14.66
CA SER A 200 48.44 -31.76 13.32
C SER A 200 47.73 -30.70 12.49
N GLN A 201 48.51 -29.98 11.68
CA GLN A 201 48.02 -29.27 10.51
C GLN A 201 47.37 -30.28 9.57
N GLN A 202 46.10 -30.08 9.22
CA GLN A 202 45.55 -30.65 8.00
C GLN A 202 45.19 -29.51 7.06
N GLN A 203 46.13 -29.30 6.16
CA GLN A 203 46.13 -28.43 5.00
C GLN A 203 45.12 -28.95 3.99
N MET A 204 44.10 -28.16 3.65
CA MET A 204 43.29 -28.36 2.44
C MET A 204 43.13 -27.01 1.73
N SER A 205 44.05 -26.82 0.79
CA SER A 205 43.89 -26.20 -0.54
C SER A 205 42.68 -25.29 -0.78
N LEU A 206 43.01 -24.01 -0.99
CA LEU A 206 42.25 -23.05 -1.78
C LEU A 206 42.06 -23.56 -3.22
N THR A 207 40.82 -23.71 -3.66
CA THR A 207 40.48 -23.62 -5.08
C THR A 207 39.51 -22.46 -5.27
N SER A 208 40.06 -21.38 -5.80
CA SER A 208 39.36 -20.28 -6.45
C SER A 208 38.40 -20.82 -7.52
N SER A 209 37.13 -20.46 -7.45
CA SER A 209 36.31 -20.34 -8.65
C SER A 209 35.45 -19.09 -8.55
N THR A 210 35.90 -18.10 -9.32
CA THR A 210 35.26 -16.86 -9.69
C THR A 210 33.98 -17.18 -10.47
N GLN A 211 32.80 -16.79 -9.99
CA GLN A 211 31.69 -16.51 -10.88
C GLN A 211 30.68 -15.55 -10.25
N LEU A 212 30.71 -14.29 -10.71
CA LEU A 212 29.58 -13.38 -10.60
C LEU A 212 28.32 -14.02 -11.21
N PRO A 213 27.14 -13.65 -10.70
CA PRO A 213 26.30 -12.82 -11.55
C PRO A 213 25.57 -11.71 -10.77
N ASN A 214 25.71 -10.49 -11.26
CA ASN A 214 24.58 -9.56 -11.32
C ASN A 214 24.00 -9.73 -12.74
N PRO A 215 22.68 -9.68 -12.97
CA PRO A 215 21.98 -8.40 -12.96
C PRO A 215 20.54 -8.43 -12.43
N THR A 216 20.08 -7.25 -12.01
CA THR A 216 18.72 -6.72 -12.20
C THR A 216 17.81 -7.55 -13.11
N SER A 217 16.64 -7.93 -12.58
CA SER A 217 15.43 -8.14 -13.38
C SER A 217 14.26 -7.54 -12.60
N VAL A 218 13.95 -6.31 -12.98
CA VAL A 218 12.62 -5.72 -12.89
C VAL A 218 11.73 -6.59 -13.77
N SER A 219 10.75 -7.26 -13.16
CA SER A 219 9.60 -7.80 -13.89
C SER A 219 8.39 -6.98 -13.53
N SER A 220 8.13 -6.03 -14.42
CA SER A 220 6.81 -5.56 -14.76
C SER A 220 6.06 -6.69 -15.48
N GLU A 221 4.86 -7.04 -15.02
CA GLU A 221 3.78 -7.62 -15.83
C GLU A 221 2.60 -6.65 -15.66
N SER A 222 2.41 -5.71 -16.57
CA SER A 222 1.58 -5.80 -17.78
C SER A 222 0.08 -5.97 -17.50
N LEU A 223 -0.58 -4.82 -17.32
CA LEU A 223 -1.92 -4.56 -17.86
C LEU A 223 -1.77 -4.32 -19.37
N GLU A 224 -2.49 -5.08 -20.21
CA GLU A 224 -3.45 -4.56 -21.22
C GLU A 224 -3.99 -5.67 -22.15
N ASN A 225 -5.24 -5.45 -22.57
CA ASN A 225 -6.04 -6.06 -23.64
C ASN A 225 -6.75 -7.41 -23.42
N SER A 226 -8.02 -7.33 -23.00
CA SER A 226 -9.20 -7.49 -23.89
C SER A 226 -10.45 -6.92 -23.24
#